data_AF-A0A378FWJ7-F1
#
_entry.id   AF-A0A378FWJ7-F1
#
_cell.length_a   1.000
_cell.length_b   1.000
_cell.length_c   1.000
_cell.angle_alpha   90.00
_cell.angle_beta   90.00
_cell.angle_gamma   90.00
#
_symmetry.space_group_name_H-M   'P 1'
#
loop_
_entity.id
_entity.type
_entity.pdbx_description
1 polymer ?
#
loop_
_entity_poly.entity_id
_entity_poly.type
_entity_poly.pdbx_seq_one_letter_code
_entity_poly.pdbx_strand_id
1 'polypeptide(L)'
;MTITWVGRDNNQPTKLYGASGAMSIYQRYLANQTPTPLVLTVPEDVVDMGVDSNGNFVCSGGMRSLPVWTTQPDALCRQGEMMQQQQLQQQEAKNPFNQSGQQPPPQQQQQQQPPKQQEKSDGVAGWIKDMFGSN
;
A
#
# COMPACT_ATOMS: atom_id res chain seq x y z
N MET A 1 1.44 -29.99 3.36
CA MET A 1 1.00 -29.03 4.39
C MET A 1 1.22 -29.65 5.75
N THR A 2 1.82 -28.92 6.70
CA THR A 2 2.05 -29.37 8.07
C THR A 2 1.56 -28.29 9.03
N ILE A 3 0.81 -28.67 10.06
CA ILE A 3 0.27 -27.75 11.07
C ILE A 3 0.91 -28.12 12.40
N THR A 4 1.53 -27.15 13.07
CA THR A 4 2.12 -27.33 14.40
C THR A 4 1.45 -26.39 15.38
N TRP A 5 0.77 -26.95 16.38
CA TRP A 5 0.15 -26.19 17.46
C TRP A 5 0.89 -26.46 18.77
N VAL A 6 1.14 -25.40 19.55
CA VAL A 6 1.73 -25.48 20.88
C VAL A 6 0.91 -24.58 21.80
N GLY A 7 0.28 -25.18 22.80
CA GLY A 7 -0.49 -24.49 23.82
C GLY A 7 -0.63 -25.37 25.05
N ARG A 8 -1.31 -24.83 26.08
CA ARG A 8 -1.70 -25.60 27.25
C ARG A 8 -3.19 -25.90 27.12
N ASP A 9 -3.59 -27.13 27.42
CA ASP A 9 -5.00 -27.55 27.31
C ASP A 9 -5.94 -26.71 28.18
N ASN A 10 -5.43 -26.21 29.31
CA ASN A 10 -6.17 -25.35 30.23
C ASN A 10 -6.18 -23.87 29.81
N ASN A 11 -5.77 -23.55 28.58
CA ASN A 11 -5.68 -22.19 28.02
C ASN A 11 -4.85 -21.19 28.85
N GLN A 12 -4.02 -21.67 29.79
CA GLN A 12 -3.14 -20.81 30.56
C GLN A 12 -1.94 -20.34 29.73
N PRO A 13 -1.30 -19.21 30.09
CA PRO A 13 -0.12 -18.72 29.38
C PRO A 13 1.00 -19.77 29.33
N THR A 14 1.61 -19.92 28.15
CA THR A 14 2.77 -20.79 27.89
C THR A 14 4.10 -20.15 28.26
N LYS A 15 4.13 -18.81 28.45
CA LYS A 15 5.35 -17.99 28.59
C LYS A 15 6.26 -18.02 27.35
N LEU A 16 5.78 -18.58 26.24
CA LEU A 16 6.42 -18.51 24.94
C LEU A 16 5.98 -17.23 24.23
N TYR A 17 6.87 -16.60 23.48
CA TYR A 17 6.58 -15.39 22.71
C TYR A 17 6.51 -15.69 21.22
N GLY A 18 5.49 -15.16 20.54
CA GLY A 18 5.25 -15.40 19.12
C GLY A 18 5.11 -16.90 18.79
N ALA A 19 5.56 -17.29 17.60
CA ALA A 19 5.54 -18.67 17.14
C ALA A 19 6.71 -19.52 17.66
N SER A 20 7.54 -19.01 18.59
CA SER A 20 8.81 -19.65 18.99
C SER A 20 8.65 -21.11 19.45
N GLY A 21 7.56 -21.43 20.15
CA GLY A 21 7.22 -22.80 20.52
C GLY A 21 6.99 -23.69 19.31
N ALA A 22 5.94 -23.40 18.54
CA ALA A 22 5.54 -24.20 17.38
C ALA A 22 6.63 -24.25 16.29
N MET A 23 7.33 -23.15 16.04
CA MET A 23 8.40 -23.08 15.05
C MET A 23 9.60 -23.95 15.43
N SER A 24 9.97 -24.00 16.72
CA SER A 24 11.06 -24.88 17.18
C SER A 24 10.72 -26.36 17.02
N ILE A 25 9.46 -26.74 17.25
CA ILE A 25 8.97 -28.12 17.02
C ILE A 25 8.93 -28.41 15.52
N TYR A 26 8.46 -27.48 14.70
CA TYR A 26 8.45 -27.63 13.24
C TYR A 26 9.86 -27.73 12.66
N GLN A 27 10.83 -26.96 13.16
CA GLN A 27 12.23 -27.06 12.77
C GLN A 27 12.80 -28.46 13.06
N ARG A 28 12.51 -29.03 14.24
CA ARG A 28 12.92 -30.41 14.58
C ARG A 28 12.23 -31.45 13.68
N TYR A 29 10.96 -31.24 13.36
CA TYR A 29 10.23 -32.09 12.41
C TYR A 29 10.91 -32.10 11.03
N LEU A 30 11.27 -30.93 10.50
CA LEU A 30 11.99 -30.81 9.23
C LEU A 30 13.39 -31.44 9.28
N ALA A 31 14.11 -31.30 10.40
CA ALA A 31 15.45 -31.88 10.57
C ALA A 31 15.46 -33.42 10.64
N ASN A 32 14.34 -34.02 11.07
CA ASN A 32 14.18 -35.47 11.18
C ASN A 32 13.65 -36.12 9.89
N GLN A 33 13.47 -35.35 8.82
CA GLN A 33 12.93 -35.81 7.55
C GLN A 33 13.72 -35.19 6.39
N THR A 34 13.46 -35.64 5.16
CA THR A 34 13.97 -34.99 3.95
C THR A 34 12.85 -34.15 3.33
N PRO A 35 12.72 -32.86 3.70
CA PRO A 35 11.65 -32.04 3.16
C PRO A 35 11.86 -31.77 1.67
N THR A 36 10.78 -31.80 0.90
CA THR A 36 10.79 -31.37 -0.49
C THR A 36 10.94 -29.84 -0.55
N PRO A 37 11.92 -29.30 -1.29
CA PRO A 37 12.05 -27.86 -1.48
C PRO A 37 10.78 -27.25 -2.05
N LEU A 38 10.35 -26.12 -1.50
CA LEU A 38 9.22 -25.37 -2.04
C LEU A 38 9.71 -24.49 -3.19
N VAL A 39 9.37 -24.87 -4.41
CA VAL A 39 9.57 -24.05 -5.61
C VAL A 39 8.22 -23.42 -5.96
N LEU A 40 8.15 -22.10 -5.90
CA LEU A 40 6.94 -21.35 -6.28
C LEU A 40 6.96 -21.13 -7.79
N THR A 41 6.11 -21.86 -8.53
CA THR A 41 5.85 -21.58 -9.95
C THR A 41 4.94 -20.38 -10.06
N VAL A 42 5.44 -19.31 -10.68
CA VAL A 42 4.66 -18.09 -10.90
C VAL A 42 3.47 -18.41 -11.83
N PRO A 43 2.21 -18.14 -11.42
CA PRO A 43 1.05 -18.35 -12.26
C PRO A 43 0.92 -17.24 -13.33
N GLU A 44 -0.03 -17.40 -14.23
CA GLU A 44 -0.41 -16.34 -15.19
C GLU A 44 -0.84 -15.06 -14.45
N ASP A 45 -0.61 -13.92 -15.09
CA ASP A 45 -0.93 -12.58 -14.58
C ASP A 45 -0.23 -12.19 -13.27
N VAL A 46 0.70 -12.97 -12.74
CA VAL A 46 1.57 -12.53 -11.63
C VAL A 46 2.89 -12.06 -12.20
N VAL A 47 3.13 -10.76 -12.07
CA VAL A 47 4.34 -10.10 -12.57
C VAL A 47 5.06 -9.39 -11.45
N ASP A 48 6.39 -9.46 -11.46
CA ASP A 48 7.24 -8.74 -10.53
C ASP A 48 7.30 -7.26 -10.93
N MET A 49 6.83 -6.38 -10.05
CA MET A 49 6.81 -4.93 -10.27
C MET A 49 7.71 -4.19 -9.28
N GLY A 50 8.43 -3.19 -9.78
CA GLY A 50 9.26 -2.31 -8.97
C GLY A 50 8.42 -1.35 -8.13
N VAL A 51 8.83 -1.14 -6.87
CA VAL A 51 8.27 -0.12 -5.97
C VAL A 51 9.36 0.82 -5.45
N ASP A 52 9.04 2.11 -5.34
CA ASP A 52 9.93 3.11 -4.72
C ASP A 52 9.87 3.06 -3.18
N SER A 53 10.63 3.93 -2.51
CA SER A 53 10.64 4.03 -1.03
C SER A 53 9.29 4.46 -0.43
N ASN A 54 8.45 5.11 -1.24
CA ASN A 54 7.16 5.64 -0.84
C ASN A 54 6.05 4.59 -1.10
N GLY A 55 6.39 3.45 -1.69
CA GLY A 55 5.47 2.37 -2.03
C GLY A 55 4.73 2.55 -3.34
N ASN A 56 5.13 3.51 -4.19
CA ASN A 56 4.53 3.69 -5.51
C ASN A 56 5.15 2.70 -6.52
N PHE A 57 4.35 2.18 -7.45
CA PHE A 57 4.86 1.43 -8.58
C PHE A 57 5.72 2.32 -9.49
N VAL A 58 6.81 1.77 -10.03
CA VAL A 58 7.69 2.48 -10.97
C VAL A 58 7.95 1.62 -12.19
N CYS A 59 8.04 2.24 -13.37
CA CYS A 59 8.16 1.50 -14.62
C CYS A 59 9.56 0.90 -14.85
N SER A 60 10.59 1.40 -14.16
CA SER A 60 11.95 0.85 -14.23
C SER A 60 12.66 0.95 -12.88
N GLY A 61 13.32 -0.13 -12.46
CA GLY A 61 14.09 -0.17 -11.21
C GLY A 61 13.18 -0.35 -9.99
N GLY A 62 13.30 0.55 -9.02
CA GLY A 62 12.65 0.45 -7.72
C GLY A 62 13.59 -0.04 -6.62
N MET A 63 13.25 0.28 -5.37
CA MET A 63 13.98 -0.16 -4.18
C MET A 63 13.70 -1.64 -3.86
N ARG A 64 12.53 -2.14 -4.25
CA ARG A 64 12.10 -3.52 -4.07
C ARG A 64 11.26 -3.95 -5.27
N SER A 65 11.29 -5.25 -5.58
CA SER A 65 10.34 -5.89 -6.49
C SER A 65 9.30 -6.68 -5.68
N LEU A 66 8.03 -6.60 -6.05
CA LEU A 66 6.93 -7.34 -5.43
C LEU A 66 6.11 -8.06 -6.51
N PRO A 67 5.67 -9.32 -6.28
CA PRO A 67 4.76 -9.99 -7.19
C PRO A 67 3.37 -9.34 -7.11
N VAL A 68 2.84 -8.91 -8.26
CA VAL A 68 1.55 -8.25 -8.40
C VAL A 68 0.68 -9.06 -9.34
N TRP A 69 -0.54 -9.36 -8.92
CA TRP A 69 -1.54 -9.96 -9.80
C TRP A 69 -2.19 -8.88 -10.67
N THR A 70 -1.82 -8.81 -11.95
CA THR A 70 -2.30 -7.82 -12.91
C THR A 70 -2.09 -8.30 -14.35
N THR A 71 -3.04 -7.97 -15.22
CA THR A 71 -2.90 -8.09 -16.68
C THR A 71 -2.35 -6.81 -17.32
N GLN A 72 -2.15 -5.74 -16.53
CA GLN A 72 -1.80 -4.39 -17.01
C GLN A 72 -0.68 -3.74 -16.19
N PRO A 73 0.54 -4.32 -16.15
CA PRO A 73 1.66 -3.77 -15.37
C PRO A 73 2.01 -2.32 -15.76
N ASP A 74 1.97 -1.99 -17.05
CA ASP A 74 2.31 -0.65 -17.55
C ASP A 74 1.31 0.42 -17.10
N ALA A 75 0.04 0.06 -16.87
CA ALA A 75 -0.96 1.00 -16.39
C ALA A 75 -0.69 1.34 -14.91
N LEU A 76 -0.38 0.33 -14.10
CA LEU A 76 -0.07 0.48 -12.69
C LEU A 76 1.22 1.29 -12.46
N CYS A 77 2.27 1.05 -13.24
CA CYS A 77 3.51 1.81 -13.09
C CYS A 77 3.36 3.28 -13.50
N ARG A 78 2.66 3.57 -14.60
CA ARG A 78 2.34 4.95 -15.02
C ARG A 78 1.50 5.69 -13.99
N GLN A 79 0.56 4.98 -13.36
CA GLN A 79 -0.24 5.54 -12.27
C GLN A 79 0.65 5.91 -11.07
N GLY A 80 1.61 5.06 -10.72
CA GLY A 80 2.57 5.33 -9.65
C GLY A 80 3.43 6.57 -9.92
N GLU A 81 3.93 6.72 -11.15
CA GLU A 81 4.71 7.91 -11.56
C GLU A 81 3.90 9.20 -11.48
N MET A 82 2.62 9.18 -11.89
CA MET A 82 1.74 10.34 -11.75
C MET A 82 1.51 10.72 -10.29
N MET A 83 1.34 9.72 -9.41
CA MET A 83 1.19 9.96 -7.97
C MET A 83 2.44 10.58 -7.37
N GLN A 84 3.62 10.12 -7.79
CA GLN A 84 4.90 10.68 -7.36
C GLN A 84 5.05 12.15 -7.78
N GLN A 85 4.66 12.51 -9.01
CA GLN A 85 4.69 13.91 -9.48
C GLN A 85 3.75 14.82 -8.66
N GLN A 86 2.55 14.35 -8.31
CA GLN A 86 1.64 15.12 -7.46
C GLN A 86 2.21 15.34 -6.05
N GLN A 87 2.90 14.36 -5.49
CA GLN A 87 3.54 14.49 -4.18
C GLN A 87 4.68 15.52 -4.20
N LEU A 88 5.50 15.53 -5.25
CA LEU A 88 6.57 16.51 -5.43
C LEU A 88 6.02 17.93 -5.55
N GLN A 89 4.97 18.14 -6.35
CA GLN A 89 4.32 19.45 -6.51
C GLN A 89 3.73 19.97 -5.19
N GLN A 90 3.11 19.10 -4.38
CA GLN A 90 2.62 19.49 -3.05
C GLN A 90 3.76 19.89 -2.11
N GLN A 91 4.91 19.22 -2.19
CA GLN A 91 6.09 19.57 -1.39
C GLN A 91 6.68 20.92 -1.81
N GLU A 92 6.75 21.20 -3.11
CA GLU A 92 7.20 22.50 -3.64
C GLU A 92 6.23 23.63 -3.31
N ALA A 93 4.91 23.38 -3.38
CA ALA A 93 3.88 24.35 -3.00
C ALA A 93 3.89 24.66 -1.50
N LYS A 94 4.33 23.71 -0.68
CA LYS A 94 4.44 23.85 0.78
C LYS A 94 5.81 24.38 1.23
N ASN A 95 6.72 24.67 0.30
CA ASN A 95 8.05 25.15 0.63
C ASN A 95 8.02 26.68 0.89
N PRO A 96 8.23 27.14 2.14
CA PRO A 96 8.11 28.56 2.50
C PRO A 96 9.16 29.47 1.80
N PHE A 97 10.21 28.90 1.22
CA PHE A 97 11.23 29.64 0.47
C PHE A 97 10.86 29.89 -1.01
N ASN A 98 9.83 29.23 -1.53
CA ASN A 98 9.37 29.39 -2.92
C ASN A 98 8.44 30.61 -3.11
N GLN A 99 8.08 31.31 -2.03
CA GLN A 99 7.24 32.53 -2.08
C GLN A 99 8.01 33.80 -2.52
N SER A 100 9.28 33.67 -2.92
CA SER A 100 10.19 34.81 -3.09
C SER A 100 10.23 35.40 -4.51
N GLY A 101 9.40 34.97 -5.46
CA GLY A 101 9.63 35.33 -6.86
C GLY A 101 8.50 35.18 -7.89
N GLN A 102 7.23 35.42 -7.54
CA GLN A 102 6.17 35.50 -8.56
C GLN A 102 5.42 36.83 -8.52
N GLN A 103 5.62 37.64 -9.57
CA GLN A 103 4.71 38.69 -9.99
C GLN A 103 3.32 38.09 -10.23
N PRO A 104 2.22 38.79 -9.88
CA PRO A 104 0.88 38.27 -10.08
C PRO A 104 0.57 38.12 -11.59
N PRO A 105 -0.07 37.02 -12.03
CA PRO A 105 -0.58 36.92 -13.40
C PRO A 105 -1.70 37.94 -13.63
N PRO A 106 -1.87 38.48 -14.86
CA PRO A 106 -2.94 39.43 -15.15
C PRO A 106 -4.31 38.76 -14.97
N GLN A 107 -5.13 39.34 -14.11
CA GLN A 107 -6.53 38.99 -13.91
C GLN A 107 -7.31 39.21 -15.21
N GLN A 108 -7.75 38.13 -15.86
CA GLN A 108 -8.90 38.20 -16.74
C GLN A 108 -10.17 38.21 -15.89
N GLN A 109 -10.93 39.29 -16.01
CA GLN A 109 -12.26 39.45 -15.42
C GLN A 109 -13.21 38.37 -15.95
N GLN A 110 -13.76 37.55 -15.05
CA GLN A 110 -15.00 36.82 -15.30
C GLN A 110 -16.13 37.42 -14.45
N GLN A 111 -17.21 37.74 -15.16
CA GLN A 111 -18.44 38.35 -14.66
C GLN A 111 -19.15 37.48 -13.61
N GLN A 112 -19.74 38.17 -12.64
CA GLN A 112 -20.54 37.64 -11.52
C GLN A 112 -21.88 37.04 -11.97
N GLN A 113 -22.30 35.94 -11.34
CA GLN A 113 -23.70 35.56 -11.06
C GLN A 113 -23.78 34.62 -9.82
N PRO A 114 -24.93 34.49 -9.12
CA PRO A 114 -25.03 34.53 -7.65
C PRO A 114 -24.86 33.17 -6.92
N PRO A 115 -24.77 33.17 -5.57
CA PRO A 115 -24.31 32.02 -4.78
C PRO A 115 -25.40 30.95 -4.66
N LYS A 116 -25.05 29.69 -4.96
CA LYS A 116 -25.81 28.54 -4.44
C LYS A 116 -25.18 28.06 -3.14
N GLN A 117 -26.05 27.97 -2.14
CA GLN A 117 -25.81 27.52 -0.79
C GLN A 117 -25.09 26.16 -0.72
N GLN A 118 -24.01 26.17 0.05
CA GLN A 118 -23.86 25.36 1.26
C GLN A 118 -24.10 23.86 1.13
N GLU A 119 -23.02 23.09 1.15
CA GLU A 119 -23.00 21.85 1.94
C GLU A 119 -21.60 21.62 2.51
N LYS A 120 -21.56 21.51 3.84
CA LYS A 120 -20.38 21.14 4.62
C LYS A 120 -19.94 19.77 4.10
N SER A 121 -18.73 19.69 3.54
CA SER A 121 -18.10 18.45 3.16
C SER A 121 -17.74 17.66 4.43
N ASP A 122 -18.68 16.86 4.93
CA ASP A 122 -18.40 15.81 5.90
C ASP A 122 -17.41 14.83 5.25
N GLY A 123 -16.22 14.78 5.84
CA GLY A 123 -15.02 14.13 5.32
C GLY A 123 -15.06 12.61 5.42
N VAL A 124 -16.01 11.97 4.74
CA VAL A 124 -15.97 10.55 4.43
C VAL A 124 -16.50 10.35 3.01
N ALA A 125 -15.63 9.91 2.10
CA ALA A 125 -16.00 9.60 0.74
C ALA A 125 -17.14 8.57 0.72
N GLY A 126 -18.23 8.87 -0.01
CA GLY A 126 -19.50 8.13 0.06
C GLY A 126 -19.41 6.62 -0.16
N TRP A 127 -18.36 6.14 -0.83
CA TRP A 127 -18.11 4.70 -1.03
C TRP A 127 -17.85 3.93 0.28
N ILE A 128 -17.35 4.61 1.32
CA ILE A 128 -17.03 3.98 2.62
C ILE A 128 -18.32 3.60 3.36
N LYS A 129 -19.41 4.35 3.17
CA LYS A 129 -20.69 4.09 3.83
C LYS A 129 -21.39 2.84 3.28
N ASP A 130 -21.18 2.53 2.01
CA ASP A 130 -21.75 1.34 1.35
C ASP A 130 -21.04 0.04 1.77
N MET A 131 -19.77 0.10 2.20
CA MET A 131 -19.03 -1.07 2.65
C MET A 131 -19.24 -1.43 4.13
N PHE A 132 -19.53 -0.45 4.98
CA PHE A 132 -19.55 -0.63 6.44
C PHE A 132 -20.89 -0.24 7.06
N GLY A 133 -22.00 -0.63 6.40
CA GLY A 133 -23.38 -0.37 6.79
C GLY A 133 -23.60 -0.12 8.29
N SER A 134 -24.26 1.00 8.57
CA SER A 134 -24.57 1.54 9.90
C SER A 134 -25.20 0.49 10.82
N ASN A 135 -24.68 0.39 12.05
CA ASN A 135 -25.48 0.00 13.22
C ASN A 135 -26.36 1.19 13.63
#